data_AF-A0A227IRD2-F1
#
_entry.id   AF-A0A227IRD2-F1
#
_cell.length_a   1.000
_cell.length_b   1.000
_cell.length_c   1.000
_cell.angle_alpha   90.00
_cell.angle_beta   90.00
_cell.angle_gamma   90.00
#
_symmetry.space_group_name_H-M   'P 1'
#
loop_
_entity.id
_entity.type
_entity.pdbx_description
1 polymer ?
#
loop_
_entity_poly.entity_id
_entity_poly.type
_entity_poly.pdbx_seq_one_letter_code
_entity_poly.pdbx_strand_id
1 'polypeptide(L)'
;KAEIKQRIRGYKDPIDFYVSKLTEGIATIASAFWPKRVIVRMSDFKSNEYSNLVGGKAYEPHEENPMLGFRGASRYISPVF
;
A
#
# COMPACT_ATOMS: atom_id res chain seq x y z
N LYS A 1 -15.50 -6.17 5.53
CA LYS A 1 -16.10 -4.81 5.77
C LYS A 1 -16.13 -4.42 7.25
N ALA A 2 -16.61 -5.26 8.17
CA ALA A 2 -16.60 -4.96 9.62
C ALA A 2 -15.19 -4.71 10.17
N GLU A 3 -14.21 -5.53 9.77
CA GLU A 3 -12.81 -5.36 10.16
C GLU A 3 -12.20 -4.03 9.70
N ILE A 4 -12.45 -3.62 8.44
CA ILE A 4 -11.98 -2.33 7.92
C ILE A 4 -12.55 -1.19 8.77
N LYS A 5 -13.85 -1.22 9.07
CA LYS A 5 -14.50 -0.21 9.93
C LYS A 5 -13.88 -0.14 11.33
N GLN A 6 -13.36 -1.25 11.85
CA GLN A 6 -12.67 -1.26 13.14
C GLN A 6 -11.27 -0.65 13.04
N ARG A 7 -10.51 -0.97 11.98
CA ARG A 7 -9.14 -0.48 11.79
C ARG A 7 -9.05 1.02 11.49
N ILE A 8 -10.05 1.59 10.82
CA ILE A 8 -10.10 3.01 10.46
C ILE A 8 -10.69 3.91 11.55
N ARG A 9 -11.01 3.37 12.75
CA ARG A 9 -11.59 4.17 13.83
C ARG A 9 -10.66 5.35 14.18
N GLY A 10 -11.24 6.54 14.27
CA GLY A 10 -10.49 7.78 14.54
C GLY A 10 -10.01 8.52 13.29
N TYR A 11 -10.20 7.96 12.10
CA TYR A 11 -9.94 8.61 10.82
C TYR A 11 -11.24 9.04 10.16
N LYS A 12 -11.15 10.03 9.26
CA LYS A 12 -12.33 10.58 8.59
C LYS A 12 -13.01 9.56 7.69
N ASP A 13 -12.20 8.83 6.91
CA ASP A 13 -12.64 7.81 5.97
C ASP A 13 -11.50 6.82 5.67
N PRO A 14 -11.76 5.71 4.94
CA PRO A 14 -10.71 4.72 4.65
C PRO A 14 -9.53 5.25 3.80
N ILE A 15 -9.76 6.27 2.97
CA ILE A 15 -8.72 6.86 2.12
C ILE A 15 -7.80 7.72 3.00
N ASP A 16 -8.39 8.54 3.86
CA ASP A 16 -7.69 9.34 4.88
C ASP A 16 -6.82 8.44 5.77
N PHE A 17 -7.36 7.33 6.28
CA PHE A 17 -6.59 6.34 7.05
C PHE A 17 -5.33 5.86 6.30
N TYR A 18 -5.47 5.52 5.02
CA TYR A 18 -4.35 5.03 4.21
C TYR A 18 -3.28 6.11 4.01
N VAL A 19 -3.69 7.33 3.65
CA VAL A 19 -2.77 8.46 3.43
C VAL A 19 -2.08 8.85 4.73
N SER A 20 -2.83 9.08 5.82
CA SER A 20 -2.28 9.49 7.10
C SER A 20 -1.26 8.48 7.63
N LYS A 21 -1.54 7.18 7.54
CA LYS A 21 -0.60 6.15 8.04
C LYS A 21 0.70 6.08 7.24
N LEU A 22 0.62 6.26 5.92
CA LEU A 22 1.84 6.35 5.10
C LEU A 22 2.62 7.62 5.42
N THR A 23 1.96 8.76 5.54
CA THR A 23 2.58 10.02 5.92
C THR A 23 3.28 9.92 7.27
N GLU A 24 2.60 9.42 8.31
CA GLU A 24 3.15 9.21 9.65
C GLU A 24 4.43 8.35 9.60
N GLY A 25 4.38 7.20 8.94
CA GLY A 25 5.51 6.27 8.87
C GLY A 25 6.70 6.82 8.10
N ILE A 26 6.46 7.38 6.91
CA ILE A 26 7.52 7.94 6.06
C ILE A 26 8.14 9.18 6.71
N ALA A 27 7.32 10.06 7.28
CA ALA A 27 7.80 11.26 7.97
C ALA A 27 8.65 10.89 9.18
N THR A 28 8.22 9.91 9.99
CA THR A 28 8.97 9.45 11.16
C THR A 28 10.37 8.96 10.78
N ILE A 29 10.47 8.14 9.71
CA ILE A 29 11.76 7.68 9.21
C ILE A 29 12.60 8.85 8.69
N ALA A 30 12.02 9.74 7.87
CA ALA A 30 12.74 10.88 7.31
C ALA A 30 13.26 11.84 8.39
N SER A 31 12.44 12.12 9.41
CA SER A 31 12.81 12.99 10.54
C SER A 31 13.96 12.42 11.36
N ALA A 32 14.04 11.10 11.54
CA ALA A 32 15.13 10.47 12.28
C ALA A 32 16.51 10.66 11.64
N PHE A 33 16.56 10.89 10.31
CA PHE A 33 17.81 11.08 9.57
C PHE A 33 18.05 12.53 9.13
N TRP A 34 17.18 13.48 9.51
CA TRP A 34 17.34 14.89 9.13
C TRP A 34 18.69 15.47 9.59
N PRO A 35 19.43 16.23 8.75
CA PRO A 35 19.10 16.70 7.40
C PRO A 35 19.64 15.80 6.26
N LYS A 36 20.00 14.55 6.54
CA LYS A 36 20.52 13.62 5.53
C LYS A 36 19.42 13.18 4.56
N ARG A 37 19.81 12.88 3.33
CA ARG A 37 18.91 12.41 2.28
C ARG A 37 18.34 11.03 2.64
N VAL A 38 17.02 10.89 2.52
CA VAL A 38 16.29 9.61 2.60
C VAL A 38 15.63 9.35 1.24
N ILE A 39 15.88 8.17 0.67
CA ILE A 39 15.30 7.76 -0.62
C ILE A 39 14.16 6.79 -0.34
N VAL A 40 12.93 7.23 -0.60
CA VAL A 40 11.73 6.41 -0.41
C VAL A 40 11.43 5.66 -1.70
N ARG A 41 11.38 4.33 -1.64
CA ARG A 41 10.91 3.49 -2.74
C ARG A 41 9.40 3.30 -2.61
N MET A 42 8.65 3.58 -3.68
CA MET A 42 7.21 3.33 -3.71
C MET A 42 6.92 1.82 -3.63
N SER A 43 5.66 1.46 -3.37
CA SER A 43 5.26 0.07 -3.18
C SER A 43 5.70 -0.81 -4.37
N ASP A 44 6.38 -1.91 -4.06
CA ASP A 44 6.75 -2.94 -5.04
C ASP A 44 6.15 -4.30 -4.62
N PHE A 45 4.96 -4.23 -4.02
CA PHE A 45 4.20 -5.42 -3.65
C PHE A 45 3.77 -6.18 -4.91
N LYS A 46 3.94 -7.49 -4.85
CA LYS A 46 3.40 -8.45 -5.79
C LYS A 46 1.89 -8.62 -5.54
N SER A 47 1.17 -9.10 -6.55
CA SER A 47 -0.27 -9.36 -6.46
C SER A 47 -0.63 -10.28 -5.29
N ASN A 48 0.23 -11.26 -4.97
CA ASN A 48 0.05 -12.15 -3.82
C ASN A 48 0.25 -11.48 -2.45
N GLU A 49 1.04 -10.41 -2.37
CA GLU A 49 1.22 -9.62 -1.15
C GLU A 49 0.01 -8.72 -0.93
N TYR A 50 -0.52 -8.11 -2.00
CA TYR A 50 -1.79 -7.38 -1.94
C TYR A 50 -2.97 -8.29 -1.62
N SER A 51 -3.01 -9.52 -2.17
CA SER A 51 -4.13 -10.45 -1.94
C SER A 51 -4.25 -10.89 -0.48
N ASN A 52 -3.14 -10.89 0.25
CA ASN A 52 -3.07 -11.20 1.68
C ASN A 52 -3.58 -10.07 2.58
N LEU A 53 -3.77 -8.85 2.06
CA LEU A 53 -4.37 -7.75 2.82
C LEU A 53 -5.88 -7.97 2.99
N VAL A 54 -6.45 -7.31 4.00
CA VAL A 54 -7.89 -7.39 4.28
C VAL A 54 -8.68 -6.89 3.07
N GLY A 55 -9.39 -7.79 2.40
CA GLY A 55 -10.16 -7.50 1.18
C GLY A 55 -9.37 -7.63 -0.13
N GLY A 56 -8.07 -7.93 -0.08
CA GLY A 56 -7.20 -7.99 -1.25
C GLY A 56 -7.55 -9.10 -2.25
N LYS A 57 -8.01 -10.27 -1.77
CA LYS A 57 -8.41 -11.41 -2.64
C LYS A 57 -9.48 -11.07 -3.69
N ALA A 58 -10.29 -10.03 -3.48
CA ALA A 58 -11.30 -9.62 -4.44
C ALA A 58 -10.75 -8.76 -5.59
N TYR A 59 -9.56 -8.18 -5.41
CA TYR A 59 -8.94 -7.25 -6.36
C TYR A 59 -7.69 -7.85 -7.02
N GLU A 60 -7.05 -8.83 -6.40
CA GLU A 60 -5.84 -9.48 -6.90
C GLU A 60 -6.16 -10.90 -7.39
N PRO A 61 -6.25 -11.12 -8.72
CA PRO A 61 -6.39 -12.47 -9.25
C PRO A 61 -5.15 -13.31 -8.94
N HIS A 62 -5.31 -14.64 -8.95
CA HIS A 62 -4.19 -15.55 -8.78
C HIS A 62 -3.28 -15.49 -10.02
N GLU A 63 -1.99 -15.29 -9.79
CA GLU A 63 -0.95 -15.36 -10.82
C GLU A 63 -0.04 -16.56 -10.54
N GLU A 64 0.19 -17.39 -11.55
CA GLU A 64 1.10 -18.55 -11.46
C GLU A 64 2.54 -18.12 -11.11
N ASN A 65 2.99 -16.98 -11.64
CA ASN A 65 4.30 -16.41 -11.31
C ASN A 65 4.23 -14.93 -10.92
N PRO A 66 4.09 -14.62 -9.63
CA PRO A 66 3.98 -13.25 -9.12
C PRO A 66 5.23 -12.38 -9.38
N MET A 67 6.38 -12.96 -9.69
CA MET A 67 7.61 -12.18 -9.96
C MET A 67 7.59 -11.50 -11.34
N LEU A 68 6.85 -12.08 -12.29
CA LEU A 68 6.67 -11.56 -13.65
C LEU A 68 5.28 -10.94 -13.87
N GLY A 69 4.46 -10.93 -12.80
CA GLY A 69 3.08 -10.47 -12.84
C GLY A 69 2.91 -8.97 -12.59
N PHE A 70 1.73 -8.62 -12.09
CA PHE A 70 1.27 -7.25 -11.97
C PHE A 70 1.90 -6.50 -10.77
N ARG A 71 3.05 -5.84 -11.00
CA ARG A 71 3.81 -5.12 -9.96
C ARG A 71 4.56 -3.89 -10.49
N GLY A 72 5.04 -3.04 -9.59
CA GLY A 72 5.92 -1.92 -9.92
C GLY A 72 5.29 -0.90 -10.88
N ALA A 73 6.06 -0.42 -11.86
CA ALA A 73 5.61 0.65 -12.76
C ALA A 73 4.38 0.28 -13.60
N SER A 74 4.27 -0.98 -14.05
CA SER A 74 3.12 -1.44 -14.85
C SER A 74 1.82 -1.36 -14.08
N ARG A 75 1.86 -1.51 -12.75
CA ARG A 75 0.71 -1.34 -11.88
C ARG A 75 0.24 0.10 -11.77
N TYR A 76 1.16 1.07 -11.75
CA TYR A 76 0.83 2.49 -11.58
C TYR A 76 0.20 3.14 -12.81
N ILE A 77 0.42 2.58 -14.00
CA ILE A 77 -0.13 3.10 -15.26
C ILE A 77 -1.34 2.31 -15.76
N SER A 78 -1.73 1.26 -15.05
CA SER A 78 -2.80 0.37 -15.49
C SER A 78 -4.17 1.05 -15.36
N PRO A 79 -5.03 1.02 -16.39
CA PRO A 79 -6.38 1.59 -16.32
C PRO A 79 -7.35 0.72 -15.52
N VAL A 80 -6.91 -0.44 -15.04
CA VAL A 80 -7.72 -1.40 -14.29
C VAL A 80 -7.96 -0.94 -12.84
N PHE A 81 -7.22 0.07 -12.37
CA PHE A 81 -7.30 0.61 -11.01
C PHE A 81 -7.26 2.14 -10.96
#